data_AF-A0A942PDX6-F1
#
_entry.id   AF-A0A942PDX6-F1
#
_cell.length_a   1.000
_cell.length_b   1.000
_cell.length_c   1.000
_cell.angle_alpha   90.00
_cell.angle_beta   90.00
_cell.angle_gamma   90.00
#
_symmetry.space_group_name_H-M   'P 1'
#
loop_
_entity.id
_entity.type
_entity.pdbx_description
1 polymer ?
#
loop_
_entity_poly.entity_id
_entity_poly.type
_entity_poly.pdbx_seq_one_letter_code
_entity_poly.pdbx_strand_id
1 'polypeptide(L)'
;MSAAKWIRFAVLGSFSALFFWLFYVRYWKHRDCVAAAKSSCITPEGDNLIPAGAFWVVPAFLFLLFALAALRKGRGARGRASG
;
A
#
# COMPACT_ATOMS: atom_id res chain seq x y z
N MET A 1 -19.54 5.80 -14.75
CA MET A 1 -18.44 4.88 -14.39
C MET A 1 -19.06 3.52 -14.07
N SER A 2 -18.45 2.40 -14.48
CA SER A 2 -19.04 1.05 -14.26
C SER A 2 -18.87 0.59 -12.82
N ALA A 3 -19.86 -0.12 -12.26
CA ALA A 3 -19.80 -0.74 -10.93
C ALA A 3 -18.55 -1.61 -10.74
N ALA A 4 -18.11 -2.33 -11.78
CA ALA A 4 -16.91 -3.14 -11.75
C ALA A 4 -15.62 -2.34 -11.49
N LYS A 5 -15.55 -1.07 -11.91
CA LYS A 5 -14.39 -0.20 -11.63
C LYS A 5 -14.37 0.23 -10.17
N TRP A 6 -15.54 0.54 -9.61
CA TRP A 6 -15.67 0.90 -8.20
C TRP A 6 -15.38 -0.27 -7.27
N ILE A 7 -15.86 -1.47 -7.60
CA ILE A 7 -15.54 -2.69 -6.84
C ILE A 7 -14.03 -2.93 -6.84
N ARG A 8 -13.38 -2.86 -8.01
CA ARG A 8 -11.91 -2.99 -8.11
C ARG A 8 -11.17 -1.92 -7.30
N PHE A 9 -11.60 -0.66 -7.41
CA PHE A 9 -11.04 0.44 -6.62
C PHE A 9 -11.17 0.19 -5.12
N ALA A 10 -12.36 -0.23 -4.65
CA ALA A 10 -12.62 -0.51 -3.25
C ALA A 10 -11.74 -1.65 -2.72
N VAL A 11 -11.66 -2.77 -3.46
CA VAL A 11 -10.82 -3.91 -3.06
C VAL A 11 -9.34 -3.51 -2.99
N LEU A 12 -8.80 -2.88 -4.03
CA LEU A 12 -7.39 -2.44 -4.06
C LEU A 12 -7.11 -1.37 -2.99
N GLY A 13 -8.04 -0.45 -2.79
CA GLY A 13 -7.96 0.57 -1.74
C GLY A 13 -7.92 -0.03 -0.34
N SER A 14 -8.73 -1.05 -0.06
CA SER A 14 -8.71 -1.76 1.23
C SER A 14 -7.38 -2.47 1.48
N PHE A 15 -6.79 -3.11 0.46
CA PHE A 15 -5.45 -3.68 0.59
C PHE A 15 -4.39 -2.61 0.84
N SER A 16 -4.44 -1.49 0.12
CA SER A 16 -3.53 -0.37 0.36
C SER A 16 -3.62 0.13 1.81
N ALA A 17 -4.84 0.34 2.31
CA ALA A 17 -5.07 0.77 3.70
C ALA A 17 -4.53 -0.24 4.72
N LEU A 18 -4.75 -1.54 4.49
CA LEU A 18 -4.22 -2.62 5.34
C LEU A 18 -2.68 -2.58 5.41
N PHE A 19 -2.00 -2.43 4.26
CA PHE A 19 -0.55 -2.38 4.23
C PHE A 19 0.02 -1.08 4.82
N PHE A 20 -0.67 0.06 4.64
CA PHE A 20 -0.32 1.30 5.34
C PHE A 20 -0.47 1.16 6.86
N TRP A 21 -1.52 0.48 7.33
CA TRP A 21 -1.69 0.18 8.75
C TRP A 21 -0.55 -0.69 9.29
N LEU A 22 -0.15 -1.74 8.56
CA LEU A 22 1.00 -2.57 8.93
C LEU A 22 2.30 -1.77 8.98
N PHE A 23 2.55 -0.92 7.98
CA PHE A 23 3.69 0.01 7.98
C PHE A 23 3.66 0.94 9.20
N TYR A 24 2.49 1.46 9.53
CA TYR A 24 2.32 2.38 10.66
C TYR A 24 2.67 1.70 11.99
N VAL A 25 2.02 0.56 12.28
CA VAL A 25 2.18 -0.15 13.56
C VAL A 25 3.57 -0.78 13.68
N ARG A 26 4.13 -1.32 12.60
CA ARG A 26 5.39 -2.09 12.65
C ARG A 26 6.65 -1.26 12.45
N TYR A 27 6.52 -0.03 11.95
CA TYR A 27 7.67 0.82 11.68
C TYR A 27 7.43 2.27 12.05
N TRP A 28 6.46 2.96 11.44
CA TRP A 28 6.37 4.42 11.54
C TRP A 28 6.17 4.92 12.98
N LYS A 29 5.29 4.28 13.74
CA LYS A 29 5.02 4.59 15.15
C LYS A 29 6.26 4.45 16.04
N HIS A 30 7.17 3.53 15.69
CA HIS A 30 8.35 3.18 16.50
C HIS A 30 9.66 3.53 15.79
N ARG A 31 9.62 4.40 14.77
CA ARG A 31 10.73 4.66 13.85
C ARG A 31 11.99 5.12 14.57
N ASP A 32 11.83 5.91 15.64
CA ASP A 32 12.95 6.46 16.40
C ASP A 32 13.65 5.37 17.21
N CYS A 33 12.88 4.45 17.80
CA CYS A 33 13.39 3.28 18.49
C CYS A 33 14.10 2.31 17.52
N VAL A 34 13.50 2.05 16.35
CA VAL A 34 14.08 1.21 15.30
C VAL A 34 15.37 1.82 14.75
N ALA A 35 15.42 3.14 14.56
CA ALA A 35 16.62 3.85 14.11
C ALA A 35 17.76 3.82 15.15
N ALA A 36 17.42 3.92 16.44
CA ALA A 36 18.40 3.84 17.53
C ALA A 36 18.93 2.41 17.74
N ALA A 37 18.05 1.40 17.68
CA ALA A 37 18.41 0.02 17.97
C ALA A 37 19.24 -0.66 16.86
N LYS A 38 19.14 -0.19 15.60
CA LYS A 38 19.77 -0.74 14.38
C LYS A 38 19.49 -2.22 14.07
N SER A 39 18.95 -3.00 15.00
CA SER A 39 18.61 -4.41 14.88
C SER A 39 17.17 -4.70 15.32
N SER A 40 16.87 -4.51 16.60
CA SER A 40 15.59 -4.91 17.22
C SER A 40 15.12 -3.88 18.25
N CYS A 41 13.94 -3.31 18.05
CA CYS A 41 13.22 -2.48 19.02
C CYS A 41 12.19 -3.36 19.74
N ILE A 42 12.39 -3.59 21.02
CA ILE A 42 11.41 -4.28 21.86
C ILE A 42 10.46 -3.23 22.43
N THR A 43 9.17 -3.35 22.10
CA THR A 43 8.13 -2.49 22.65
C THR A 43 7.85 -2.85 24.12
N PRO A 44 7.27 -1.95 24.94
CA PRO A 44 6.83 -2.26 26.30
C PRO A 44 5.88 -3.47 26.37
N GLU A 45 5.12 -3.71 25.29
CA GLU A 45 4.20 -4.84 25.15
C GLU A 45 4.91 -6.16 24.80
N GLY A 46 6.22 -6.13 24.51
CA GLY A 46 7.04 -7.30 24.19
C GLY A 46 7.17 -7.61 22.69
N ASP A 47 6.56 -6.80 21.81
CA ASP A 47 6.72 -6.98 20.36
C ASP A 47 8.14 -6.64 19.92
N ASN A 48 8.73 -7.51 19.09
CA ASN A 48 10.03 -7.29 18.46
C ASN A 48 9.87 -6.65 17.08
N LEU A 49 10.21 -5.36 16.98
CA LEU A 49 10.12 -4.56 15.76
C LEU A 49 11.50 -4.37 15.14
N ILE A 50 11.61 -4.66 13.84
CA ILE A 50 12.86 -4.55 13.09
C ILE A 50 12.73 -3.56 11.92
N PRO A 51 13.85 -3.05 11.37
CA PRO A 51 13.83 -2.15 10.22
C PRO A 51 13.04 -2.68 9.00
N ALA A 52 12.94 -4.01 8.84
CA ALA A 52 12.15 -4.63 7.77
C ALA A 52 10.65 -4.30 7.86
N GLY A 53 10.13 -3.80 8.99
CA GLY A 53 8.77 -3.26 9.09
C GLY A 53 8.50 -2.11 8.11
N ALA A 54 9.53 -1.39 7.67
CA ALA A 54 9.39 -0.35 6.63
C ALA A 54 8.93 -0.91 5.28
N PHE A 55 9.19 -2.19 5.01
CA PHE A 55 8.88 -2.84 3.74
C PHE A 55 7.39 -2.80 3.39
N TRP A 56 6.50 -2.78 4.39
CA TRP A 56 5.05 -2.73 4.18
C TRP A 56 4.58 -1.49 3.41
N VAL A 57 5.37 -0.42 3.38
CA VAL A 57 5.06 0.77 2.57
C VAL A 57 5.05 0.47 1.07
N VAL A 58 5.86 -0.49 0.61
CA VAL A 58 6.00 -0.87 -0.80
C VAL A 58 4.69 -1.42 -1.37
N PRO A 59 4.11 -2.53 -0.84
CA PRO A 59 2.82 -3.01 -1.31
C PRO A 59 1.71 -1.97 -1.08
N ALA A 60 1.76 -1.19 0.00
CA ALA A 60 0.77 -0.14 0.25
C ALA A 60 0.66 0.86 -0.91
N PHE A 61 1.80 1.37 -1.39
CA PHE A 61 1.85 2.25 -2.55
C PHE A 61 1.48 1.54 -3.86
N LEU A 62 1.93 0.30 -4.07
CA LEU A 62 1.58 -0.47 -5.27
C LEU A 62 0.05 -0.65 -5.40
N PHE A 63 -0.62 -1.07 -4.32
CA PHE A 63 -2.07 -1.21 -4.31
C PHE A 63 -2.79 0.13 -4.51
N LEU A 64 -2.27 1.22 -3.93
CA LEU A 64 -2.81 2.57 -4.15
C LEU A 64 -2.73 2.98 -5.63
N LEU A 65 -1.58 2.77 -6.26
CA LEU A 65 -1.37 3.08 -7.67
C LEU A 65 -2.32 2.28 -8.57
N PHE A 66 -2.52 1.00 -8.29
CA PHE A 66 -3.48 0.17 -9.03
C PHE A 66 -4.93 0.58 -8.78
N ALA A 67 -5.28 0.96 -7.55
CA ALA A 67 -6.61 1.49 -7.25
C ALA A 67 -6.89 2.74 -8.10
N LEU A 68 -5.98 3.72 -8.07
CA LEU A 68 -6.09 4.93 -8.87
C LEU A 68 -6.14 4.64 -10.39
N ALA A 69 -5.35 3.67 -10.85
CA ALA A 69 -5.37 3.24 -12.26
C ALA A 69 -6.72 2.63 -12.68
N ALA A 70 -7.42 1.91 -11.79
CA ALA A 70 -8.71 1.29 -12.09
C ALA A 70 -9.82 2.31 -12.43
N LEU A 71 -9.68 3.55 -11.95
CA LEU A 71 -10.61 4.65 -12.22
C LEU A 71 -10.28 5.40 -13.52
N ARG A 72 -9.10 5.22 -14.10
CA ARG A 72 -8.71 5.91 -15.34
C ARG A 72 -9.66 5.53 -16.49
N LYS A 73 -10.12 6.52 -17.25
CA LYS A 73 -10.90 6.31 -18.48
C LYS A 73 -9.89 6.01 -19.57
N GLY A 74 -9.89 4.76 -20.08
CA GLY A 74 -9.09 4.41 -21.25
C GLY A 74 -9.44 5.35 -22.39
N ARG A 75 -8.52 6.26 -22.74
CA ARG A 75 -8.63 7.04 -23.98
C ARG A 75 -8.39 6.07 -25.13
N GLY A 76 -9.48 5.55 -25.69
CA GLY A 76 -9.58 5.06 -27.06
C GLY A 76 -8.52 4.07 -27.54
N ALA A 77 -8.71 2.78 -27.25
CA ALA A 77 -8.29 1.71 -28.17
C ALA A 77 -9.35 1.49 -29.27
N ARG A 78 -9.91 2.58 -29.82
CA ARG A 78 -10.90 2.56 -30.91
C ARG A 78 -10.42 3.47 -32.04
N GLY A 79 -9.35 3.05 -32.69
CA GLY A 79 -8.71 3.77 -33.81
C GLY A 79 -7.82 2.89 -34.68
N ARG A 80 -8.02 1.56 -34.69
CA ARG A 80 -7.26 0.65 -35.57
C ARG A 80 -8.19 -0.44 -36.10
N ALA A 81 -9.19 -0.03 -36.85
CA ALA A 81 -10.01 -0.88 -37.71
C ALA A 81 -10.55 0.01 -38.84
N SER A 82 -9.70 0.31 -39.82
CA SER A 82 -10.00 0.78 -41.18
C SER A 82 -8.66 1.14 -41.83
N GLY A 83 -8.27 0.36 -42.83
CA GLY A 83 -7.00 0.41 -43.53
C GLY A 83 -6.65 -0.98 -44.02
#